data_AF-A0A381URK7-F1
#
_entry.id   AF-A0A381URK7-F1
#
_cell.length_a   1.000
_cell.length_b   1.000
_cell.length_c   1.000
_cell.angle_alpha   90.00
_cell.angle_beta   90.00
_cell.angle_gamma   90.00
#
_symmetry.space_group_name_H-M   'P 1'
#
loop_
_entity.id
_entity.type
_entity.pdbx_description
1 polymer ?
#
loop_
_entity_poly.entity_id
_entity_poly.type
_entity_poly.pdbx_seq_one_letter_code
_entity_poly.pdbx_strand_id
1 'polypeptide(L)'
;MANDKQDINIDDYDEFDFGFSTVDEQEVEDFESKVRSKVAEESASISNDLEQKINKLLEARSGDTSKIQELEKKRKDDLLNVEKIIMPLLKNLQKNPDDIYIKWPNRKDVIEKQIKKIVAITRR
;
A
#
# COMPACT_ATOMS: atom_id res chain seq x y z
N MET A 1 -43.52 -63.56 -18.91
CA MET A 1 -42.32 -62.75 -18.69
C MET A 1 -41.22 -63.69 -18.24
N ALA A 2 -40.49 -64.27 -19.20
CA ALA A 2 -39.32 -65.08 -18.90
C ALA A 2 -38.21 -64.12 -18.51
N ASN A 3 -37.87 -64.08 -17.22
CA ASN A 3 -36.69 -63.34 -16.78
C ASN A 3 -35.51 -64.29 -16.96
N ASP A 4 -34.83 -64.16 -18.10
CA ASP A 4 -33.54 -64.79 -18.37
C ASP A 4 -32.61 -64.46 -17.20
N LYS A 5 -32.27 -65.46 -16.40
CA LYS A 5 -31.10 -65.37 -15.54
C LYS A 5 -29.92 -65.52 -16.47
N GLN A 6 -29.31 -64.41 -16.84
CA GLN A 6 -27.99 -64.42 -17.46
C GLN A 6 -27.06 -65.08 -16.44
N ASP A 7 -26.63 -66.31 -16.74
CA ASP A 7 -25.61 -67.00 -15.97
C ASP A 7 -24.34 -66.16 -16.09
N ILE A 8 -23.95 -65.58 -14.96
CA ILE A 8 -22.78 -64.70 -14.86
C ILE A 8 -21.55 -65.57 -15.11
N ASN A 9 -20.97 -65.46 -16.30
CA ASN A 9 -19.76 -66.19 -16.65
C ASN A 9 -18.58 -65.58 -15.89
N ILE A 10 -17.99 -66.37 -15.00
CA ILE A 10 -16.89 -65.88 -14.15
C ILE A 10 -15.63 -65.57 -14.98
N ASP A 11 -15.51 -66.21 -16.15
CA ASP A 11 -14.39 -66.05 -17.08
C ASP A 11 -14.44 -64.67 -17.81
N ASP A 12 -15.60 -64.01 -17.84
CA ASP A 12 -15.74 -62.65 -18.41
C ASP A 12 -15.11 -61.58 -17.49
N TYR A 13 -14.80 -61.92 -16.24
CA TYR A 13 -14.16 -61.02 -15.27
C TYR A 13 -12.64 -61.03 -15.34
N ASP A 14 -12.03 -62.09 -15.88
CA ASP A 14 -10.57 -62.21 -15.99
C ASP A 14 -9.99 -61.34 -17.13
N GLU A 15 -10.82 -60.97 -18.11
CA GLU A 15 -10.45 -60.08 -19.22
C GLU A 15 -10.71 -58.59 -18.89
N PHE A 16 -11.35 -58.31 -17.73
CA PHE A 16 -11.70 -56.96 -17.32
C PHE A 16 -10.54 -56.29 -16.55
N ASP A 17 -9.63 -55.65 -17.30
CA ASP A 17 -8.63 -54.75 -16.76
C ASP A 17 -9.26 -53.38 -16.41
N PHE A 18 -9.30 -53.02 -15.13
CA PHE A 18 -9.82 -51.74 -14.64
C PHE A 18 -8.90 -50.54 -14.96
N GLY A 19 -7.74 -50.78 -15.58
CA GLY A 19 -6.80 -49.74 -15.96
C GLY A 19 -6.03 -49.16 -14.76
N PHE A 20 -5.95 -49.90 -13.66
CA PHE A 20 -5.04 -49.60 -12.56
C PHE A 20 -4.05 -50.75 -12.37
N SER A 21 -2.75 -50.42 -12.35
CA SER A 21 -1.67 -51.33 -11.96
C SER A 21 -1.27 -51.06 -10.52
N THR A 22 -0.80 -52.07 -9.80
CA THR A 22 -0.18 -51.86 -8.49
C THR A 22 1.16 -51.16 -8.65
N VAL A 23 1.41 -50.14 -7.85
CA VAL A 23 2.72 -49.49 -7.76
C VAL A 23 3.52 -50.12 -6.63
N ASP A 24 4.83 -50.28 -6.85
CA ASP A 24 5.75 -50.78 -5.83
C ASP A 24 6.19 -49.66 -4.88
N GLU A 25 6.58 -50.01 -3.66
CA GLU A 25 6.99 -49.06 -2.61
C GLU A 25 8.14 -48.13 -3.06
N GLN A 26 9.08 -48.65 -3.85
CA GLN A 26 10.20 -47.88 -4.40
C GLN A 26 9.73 -46.77 -5.36
N GLU A 27 8.70 -47.02 -6.18
CA GLU A 27 8.15 -46.04 -7.10
C GLU A 27 7.47 -44.89 -6.35
N VAL A 28 6.80 -45.20 -5.23
CA VAL A 28 6.19 -44.20 -4.34
C VAL A 28 7.27 -43.33 -3.69
N GLU A 29 8.34 -43.94 -3.18
CA GLU A 29 9.44 -43.21 -2.53
C GLU A 29 10.17 -42.27 -3.51
N ASP A 30 10.42 -42.73 -4.74
CA ASP A 30 10.99 -41.92 -5.82
C ASP A 30 10.08 -40.74 -6.19
N PHE A 31 8.77 -40.97 -6.30
CA PHE A 31 7.80 -39.91 -6.56
C PHE A 31 7.76 -38.88 -5.43
N GLU A 32 7.72 -39.33 -4.18
CA GLU A 32 7.73 -38.43 -3.00
C GLU A 32 9.00 -37.58 -2.94
N SER A 33 10.16 -38.17 -3.23
CA SER A 33 11.43 -37.44 -3.25
C SER A 33 11.44 -36.33 -4.30
N LYS A 34 10.89 -36.61 -5.49
CA LYS A 34 10.77 -35.68 -6.61
C LYS A 34 9.74 -34.57 -6.34
N VAL A 35 8.67 -34.89 -5.62
CA VAL A 35 7.70 -33.87 -5.17
C VAL A 35 8.36 -32.96 -4.14
N ARG A 36 9.08 -33.52 -3.15
CA ARG A 36 9.79 -32.72 -2.14
C ARG A 36 10.84 -31.80 -2.76
N SER A 37 11.62 -32.27 -3.73
CA SER A 37 12.62 -31.43 -4.40
C SER A 37 11.98 -30.28 -5.18
N LYS A 38 10.93 -30.53 -5.95
CA LYS A 38 10.18 -29.47 -6.64
C LYS A 38 9.59 -28.44 -5.67
N VAL A 39 8.98 -28.91 -4.58
CA VAL A 39 8.42 -28.02 -3.55
C VAL A 39 9.53 -27.18 -2.91
N ALA A 40 10.71 -27.75 -2.65
CA ALA A 40 11.85 -27.02 -2.12
C ALA A 40 12.37 -25.96 -3.11
N GLU A 41 12.48 -26.28 -4.39
CA GLU A 41 12.90 -25.36 -5.45
C GLU A 41 11.88 -24.21 -5.65
N GLU A 42 10.59 -24.54 -5.75
CA GLU A 42 9.53 -23.54 -5.89
C GLU A 42 9.44 -22.63 -4.67
N SER A 43 9.54 -23.18 -3.45
CA SER A 43 9.52 -22.39 -2.22
C SER A 43 10.74 -21.48 -2.09
N ALA A 44 11.92 -21.93 -2.52
CA ALA A 44 13.12 -21.09 -2.57
C ALA A 44 12.98 -19.97 -3.61
N SER A 45 12.43 -20.27 -4.80
CA SER A 45 12.17 -19.27 -5.85
C SER A 45 11.17 -18.21 -5.38
N ILE A 46 10.06 -18.62 -4.76
CA ILE A 46 9.04 -17.70 -4.24
C ILE A 46 9.63 -16.82 -3.15
N SER A 47 10.46 -17.37 -2.26
CA SER A 47 11.11 -16.60 -1.20
C SER A 47 12.04 -15.52 -1.76
N ASN A 48 12.84 -15.86 -2.78
CA ASN A 48 13.70 -14.90 -3.46
C ASN A 48 12.90 -13.77 -4.15
N ASP A 49 11.84 -14.13 -4.87
CA ASP A 49 10.94 -13.15 -5.51
C ASP A 49 10.28 -12.21 -4.49
N LEU A 50 9.88 -12.74 -3.33
CA LEU A 50 9.33 -11.95 -2.22
C LEU A 50 10.37 -11.00 -1.64
N GLU A 51 11.59 -11.48 -1.39
CA GLU A 51 12.70 -10.64 -0.92
C GLU A 51 13.01 -9.50 -1.89
N GLN A 52 13.07 -9.78 -3.19
CA GLN A 52 13.28 -8.75 -4.21
C GLN A 52 12.16 -7.70 -4.22
N LYS A 53 10.90 -8.13 -4.12
CA LYS A 53 9.75 -7.21 -4.03
C LYS A 53 9.80 -6.38 -2.75
N ILE A 54 10.16 -6.97 -1.62
CA ILE A 54 10.31 -6.27 -0.33
C ILE A 54 11.41 -5.22 -0.43
N ASN A 55 12.58 -5.57 -0.96
CA ASN A 55 13.69 -4.63 -1.13
C ASN A 55 13.30 -3.46 -2.03
N LYS A 56 12.63 -3.73 -3.16
CA LYS A 56 12.11 -2.68 -4.05
C LYS A 56 11.10 -1.75 -3.36
N LEU A 57 10.24 -2.28 -2.49
CA LEU A 57 9.31 -1.46 -1.69
C LEU A 57 10.03 -0.61 -0.63
N LEU A 58 11.06 -1.15 0.01
CA LEU A 58 11.87 -0.41 1.00
C LEU A 58 12.63 0.74 0.35
N GLU A 59 13.20 0.52 -0.84
CA GLU A 59 13.87 1.55 -1.62
C GLU A 59 12.89 2.68 -2.02
N ALA A 60 11.74 2.31 -2.59
CA ALA A 60 10.70 3.28 -2.96
C ALA A 60 10.24 4.12 -1.75
N ARG A 61 9.97 3.46 -0.62
CA ARG A 61 9.56 4.14 0.62
C ARG A 61 10.64 5.07 1.17
N SER A 62 11.91 4.66 1.12
CA SER A 62 13.02 5.47 1.63
C SER A 62 13.19 6.75 0.81
N GLY A 63 13.05 6.67 -0.52
CA GLY A 63 13.01 7.82 -1.41
C GLY A 63 11.85 8.78 -1.08
N ASP A 64 10.65 8.23 -0.89
CA ASP A 64 9.45 9.02 -0.60
C ASP A 64 9.55 9.77 0.73
N THR A 65 10.06 9.14 1.79
CA THR A 65 10.20 9.79 3.11
C THR A 65 11.10 11.02 3.07
N SER A 66 12.23 10.93 2.35
CA SER A 66 13.15 12.06 2.18
C SER A 66 12.51 13.19 1.39
N LYS A 67 11.74 12.85 0.34
CA LYS A 67 11.04 13.86 -0.46
C LYS A 67 9.92 14.54 0.32
N ILE A 68 9.18 13.79 1.14
CA ILE A 68 8.15 14.32 2.02
C ILE A 68 8.76 15.34 2.99
N GLN A 69 9.89 15.01 3.64
CA GLN A 69 10.57 15.95 4.55
C GLN A 69 11.01 17.24 3.84
N GLU A 70 11.55 17.13 2.64
CA GLU A 70 11.96 18.29 1.83
C GLU A 70 10.74 19.16 1.47
N LEU A 71 9.63 18.54 1.03
CA LEU A 71 8.39 19.24 0.71
C LEU A 71 7.77 19.91 1.93
N GLU A 72 7.78 19.26 3.09
CA GLU A 72 7.30 19.84 4.34
C GLU A 72 8.12 21.05 4.77
N LYS A 73 9.45 20.96 4.65
CA LYS A 73 10.35 22.09 4.92
C LYS A 73 10.06 23.25 3.97
N LYS A 74 9.99 22.98 2.66
CA LYS A 74 9.69 24.00 1.64
C LYS A 74 8.34 24.66 1.89
N ARG A 75 7.30 23.87 2.18
CA ARG A 75 5.97 24.37 2.54
C ARG A 75 6.04 25.31 3.75
N LYS A 76 6.81 24.95 4.78
CA LYS A 76 6.99 25.78 5.97
C LYS A 76 7.69 27.09 5.64
N ASP A 77 8.75 27.05 4.85
CA ASP A 77 9.49 28.23 4.42
C ASP A 77 8.59 29.18 3.58
N ASP A 78 7.82 28.62 2.65
CA ASP A 78 6.87 29.39 1.83
C ASP A 78 5.79 30.07 2.68
N LEU A 79 5.22 29.37 3.66
CA LEU A 79 4.26 29.93 4.61
C LEU A 79 4.85 31.06 5.44
N LEU A 80 6.10 30.92 5.90
CA LEU A 80 6.81 31.97 6.64
C LEU A 80 7.12 33.17 5.74
N ASN A 81 7.42 32.97 4.46
CA ASN A 81 7.63 34.04 3.50
C ASN A 81 6.33 34.84 3.27
N VAL A 82 5.20 34.16 3.11
CA VAL A 82 3.89 34.82 3.03
C VAL A 82 3.60 35.61 4.30
N GLU A 83 3.85 35.04 5.49
CA GLU A 83 3.70 35.74 6.76
C GLU A 83 4.54 37.03 6.81
N LYS A 84 5.82 36.97 6.40
CA LYS A 84 6.72 38.13 6.37
C LYS A 84 6.24 39.25 5.45
N ILE A 85 5.59 38.92 4.33
CA ILE A 85 5.06 39.91 3.38
C ILE A 85 3.80 40.57 3.94
N ILE A 86 2.88 39.78 4.52
CA ILE A 86 1.57 40.28 4.93
C ILE A 86 1.60 40.99 6.30
N MET A 87 2.46 40.56 7.23
CA MET A 87 2.50 41.08 8.60
C MET A 87 2.79 42.59 8.69
N PRO A 88 3.76 43.16 7.96
CA PRO A 88 4.01 44.60 7.98
C PRO A 88 2.80 45.42 7.51
N LEU A 89 2.09 44.95 6.47
CA LEU A 89 0.88 45.59 5.97
C LEU A 89 -0.21 45.61 7.05
N LEU A 90 -0.50 44.45 7.67
CA LEU A 90 -1.51 44.34 8.72
C LEU A 90 -1.18 45.21 9.93
N LYS A 91 0.10 45.24 10.37
CA LYS A 91 0.53 46.12 11.46
C LYS A 91 0.38 47.60 11.09
N ASN A 92 0.70 47.99 9.86
CA ASN A 92 0.52 49.38 9.43
C ASN A 92 -0.95 49.78 9.38
N LEU A 93 -1.84 48.88 8.92
CA LEU A 93 -3.29 49.10 8.92
C LEU A 93 -3.89 49.27 10.33
N GLN A 94 -3.29 48.67 11.35
CA GLN A 94 -3.71 48.82 12.75
C GLN A 94 -3.31 50.14 13.40
N LYS A 95 -2.24 50.81 12.94
CA LYS A 95 -1.68 51.98 13.62
C LYS A 95 -2.59 53.21 13.59
N ASN A 96 -3.30 53.42 12.48
CA ASN A 96 -4.17 54.59 12.30
C ASN A 96 -5.62 54.16 12.11
N PRO A 97 -6.29 53.51 13.09
CA PRO A 97 -7.60 52.86 12.87
C PRO A 97 -8.71 53.81 12.38
N ASP A 98 -8.60 55.10 12.71
CA ASP A 98 -9.57 56.15 12.36
C ASP A 98 -9.15 56.99 11.14
N ASP A 99 -8.22 56.48 10.32
CA ASP A 99 -7.81 57.14 9.08
C ASP A 99 -9.05 57.39 8.18
N ILE A 100 -9.35 58.67 7.97
CA ILE A 100 -10.55 59.19 7.28
C ILE A 100 -10.65 58.64 5.85
N TYR A 101 -9.52 58.32 5.23
CA TYR A 101 -9.48 57.80 3.86
C TYR A 101 -9.79 56.30 3.78
N ILE A 102 -9.64 55.55 4.88
CA ILE A 102 -9.91 54.11 4.94
C ILE A 102 -11.13 53.84 5.82
N LYS A 103 -12.31 53.87 5.20
CA LYS A 103 -13.59 53.53 5.85
C LYS A 103 -13.71 52.03 6.09
N TRP A 104 -13.15 51.56 7.19
CA TRP A 104 -13.25 50.16 7.63
C TRP A 104 -13.65 50.10 9.11
N PRO A 105 -14.94 49.84 9.43
CA PRO A 105 -15.40 49.79 10.82
C PRO A 105 -14.75 48.63 11.57
N ASN A 106 -14.45 48.85 12.86
CA ASN A 106 -13.81 47.86 13.74
C ASN A 106 -12.52 47.26 13.16
N ARG A 107 -11.77 48.04 12.37
CA ARG A 107 -10.56 47.58 11.65
C ARG A 107 -9.56 46.88 12.57
N LYS A 108 -9.32 47.43 13.76
CA LYS A 108 -8.33 46.89 14.70
C LYS A 108 -8.64 45.45 15.10
N ASP A 109 -9.89 45.18 15.49
CA ASP A 109 -10.36 43.86 15.94
C ASP A 109 -10.38 42.86 14.79
N VAL A 110 -10.79 43.30 13.60
CA VAL A 110 -10.81 42.45 12.39
C VAL A 110 -9.38 42.06 12.02
N ILE A 111 -8.46 43.02 11.94
CA ILE A 111 -7.04 42.74 11.64
C ILE A 111 -6.44 41.80 12.69
N GLU A 112 -6.74 42.01 13.98
CA GLU A 112 -6.20 41.14 15.04
C GLU A 112 -6.69 39.70 14.90
N LYS A 113 -7.98 39.49 14.56
CA LYS A 113 -8.49 38.14 14.25
C LYS A 113 -7.80 37.54 13.03
N GLN A 114 -7.52 38.33 11.99
CA GLN A 114 -6.82 37.84 10.81
C GLN A 114 -5.36 37.48 11.11
N ILE A 115 -4.64 38.29 11.89
CA ILE A 115 -3.29 37.98 12.37
C ILE A 115 -3.28 36.64 13.11
N LYS A 116 -4.23 36.43 14.04
CA LYS A 116 -4.34 35.16 14.78
C LYS A 116 -4.54 33.96 13.85
N LYS A 117 -5.40 34.08 12.84
CA LYS A 117 -5.64 33.02 11.85
C LYS A 117 -4.39 32.72 11.02
N ILE A 118 -3.70 33.75 10.53
CA ILE A 118 -2.48 33.60 9.73
C ILE A 118 -1.42 32.88 10.55
N VAL A 119 -1.12 33.39 11.75
CA VAL A 119 -0.10 32.80 12.65
C VAL A 119 -0.40 31.35 13.00
N ALA A 120 -1.68 31.01 13.25
CA ALA A 120 -2.08 29.64 13.56
C ALA A 120 -1.83 28.66 12.40
N ILE A 121 -1.82 29.15 11.16
CA ILE A 121 -1.54 28.33 9.96
C ILE A 121 -0.04 28.30 9.66
N THR A 122 0.63 29.44 9.73
CA THR A 122 2.02 29.60 9.27
C THR A 122 3.06 29.13 10.28
N ARG A 123 2.70 29.06 11.56
CA ARG A 123 3.61 28.63 12.65
C ARG A 123 3.25 27.28 13.27
N ARG A 124 2.41 26.50 12.58
CA ARG A 124 2.05 25.14 12.98
C ARG A 124 3.24 24.19 12.86
#